data_AF-A0A6H5GHV4-F1
#
_entry.id   AF-A0A6H5GHV4-F1
#
_cell.length_a   1.000
_cell.length_b   1.000
_cell.length_c   1.000
_cell.angle_alpha   90.00
_cell.angle_beta   90.00
_cell.angle_gamma   90.00
#
_symmetry.space_group_name_H-M   'P 1'
#
loop_
_entity.id
_entity.type
_entity.pdbx_description
1 polymer ?
#
loop_
_entity_poly.entity_id
_entity_poly.type
_entity_poly.pdbx_seq_one_letter_code
_entity_poly.pdbx_strand_id
1 'polypeptide(L)'
;MYPSIAIVNRIYPEHLGEKFCDINKYFFDERLRVGKKTTAGAVYKLAMNGVYGDSNNAYGPFYDPKYTMTVTVNGQLMLAMLCEWLLKVPGLSIVQSNTDGVTMMCPHVQMDVMRQVCKQWEALTKLELEEVLYERMAIRDVNNYIAVPYKGDPKRKGAYEYNYQYHQDPSAMIAPMAAEAALVYDRDIRTFITGHNNPFDFMLRGKVPRASTLVMRWPEWGAEQPVQNTTRYFISRSGGYLIKKMPPKGQVGTYKRKNKLTDEYYYSVLREIQAKGGERMDAAGTPYDERIHN
;
A
#
# COMPACT_ATOMS: atom_id res chain seq x y z
N MET A 1 11.02 13.07 5.07
CA MET A 1 10.46 14.39 4.74
C MET A 1 9.69 15.02 5.89
N TYR A 2 8.56 14.45 6.36
CA TYR A 2 7.68 15.15 7.32
C TYR A 2 8.29 15.58 8.67
N PRO A 3 8.99 14.72 9.43
CA PRO A 3 9.64 15.18 10.66
C PRO A 3 10.70 16.25 10.40
N SER A 4 11.44 16.13 9.29
CA SER A 4 12.45 17.11 8.90
C SER A 4 11.84 18.49 8.62
N ILE A 5 10.71 18.56 7.90
CA ILE A 5 9.98 19.83 7.66
C ILE A 5 9.62 20.50 8.98
N ALA A 6 9.08 19.72 9.93
CA ALA A 6 8.68 20.22 11.24
C ALA A 6 9.89 20.74 12.04
N ILE A 7 10.99 19.99 12.07
CA ILE A 7 12.22 20.34 12.79
C ILE A 7 12.84 21.63 12.23
N VAL A 8 13.09 21.70 10.92
CA VAL A 8 13.87 22.79 10.31
C VAL A 8 13.11 24.11 10.20
N ASN A 9 11.77 24.04 10.14
CA ASN A 9 10.89 25.20 10.06
C ASN A 9 10.22 25.54 11.39
N ARG A 10 10.58 24.86 12.49
CA ARG A 10 9.99 25.03 13.83
C ARG A 10 8.46 24.97 13.82
N ILE A 11 7.91 23.96 13.14
CA ILE A 11 6.46 23.70 13.10
C ILE A 11 6.15 22.66 14.19
N TYR A 12 5.22 22.97 15.08
CA TYR A 12 4.85 22.13 16.22
C TYR A 12 3.35 22.20 16.49
N PRO A 13 2.76 21.17 17.14
CA PRO A 13 1.40 21.26 17.66
C PRO A 13 1.27 22.38 18.70
N GLU A 14 0.25 23.21 18.58
CA GLU A 14 0.11 24.46 19.35
C GLU A 14 0.09 24.22 20.87
N HIS A 15 -0.52 23.11 21.30
CA HIS A 15 -0.60 22.70 22.71
C HIS A 15 0.69 22.09 23.28
N LEU A 16 1.65 21.69 22.43
CA LEU A 16 2.91 21.09 22.87
C LEU A 16 4.07 22.08 22.88
N GLY A 17 3.93 23.19 22.15
CA GLY A 17 4.92 24.25 22.07
C GLY A 17 6.23 23.85 21.40
N GLU A 18 7.16 24.79 21.36
CA GLU A 18 8.35 24.73 20.52
C GLU A 18 9.34 23.61 20.90
N LYS A 19 9.34 23.20 22.18
CA LYS A 19 10.17 22.08 22.69
C LYS A 19 9.93 20.77 21.92
N PHE A 20 8.74 20.62 21.32
CA PHE A 20 8.43 19.51 20.43
C PHE A 20 9.46 19.33 19.30
N CYS A 21 9.92 20.44 18.71
CA CYS A 21 10.90 20.42 17.62
C CYS A 21 12.27 19.93 18.10
N ASP A 22 12.69 20.34 19.31
CA ASP A 22 13.96 19.93 19.90
C ASP A 22 13.98 18.43 20.23
N ILE A 23 12.86 17.92 20.75
CA ILE A 23 12.68 16.49 21.02
C ILE A 23 12.73 15.68 19.72
N ASN A 24 12.03 16.13 18.67
CA ASN A 24 12.09 15.46 17.36
C ASN A 24 13.49 15.52 16.75
N LYS A 25 14.21 16.62 16.93
CA LYS A 25 15.61 16.73 16.51
C LYS A 25 16.49 15.73 17.25
N TYR A 26 16.34 15.60 18.57
CA TYR A 26 17.05 14.60 19.35
C TYR A 26 16.81 13.18 18.82
N PHE A 27 15.55 12.80 18.55
CA PHE A 27 15.24 11.49 17.97
C PHE A 27 15.84 11.29 16.57
N PHE A 28 15.89 12.34 15.76
CA PHE A 28 16.53 12.32 14.45
C PHE A 28 18.03 12.09 14.56
N ASP A 29 18.72 12.84 15.43
CA ASP A 29 20.16 12.74 15.64
C ASP A 29 20.54 11.37 16.23
N GLU A 30 19.77 10.88 17.20
CA GLU A 30 19.97 9.54 17.78
C GLU A 30 19.79 8.43 16.74
N ARG A 31 18.80 8.58 15.84
CA ARG A 31 18.60 7.64 14.73
C ARG A 31 19.82 7.61 13.80
N LEU A 32 20.47 8.75 13.56
CA LEU A 32 21.70 8.79 12.77
C LEU A 32 22.85 8.10 13.52
N ARG A 33 23.00 8.39 14.83
CA ARG A 33 24.03 7.81 15.70
C ARG A 33 23.97 6.29 15.78
N VAL A 34 22.78 5.71 15.97
CA VAL A 34 22.60 4.24 16.07
C VAL A 34 22.49 3.54 14.71
N GLY A 35 22.45 4.30 13.62
CA GLY A 35 22.33 3.81 12.25
C GLY A 35 20.90 3.55 11.79
N LYS A 36 20.55 4.01 10.58
CA LYS A 36 19.20 3.94 10.00
C LYS A 36 18.65 2.51 9.79
N LYS A 37 19.53 1.49 9.72
CA LYS A 37 19.19 0.07 9.42
C LYS A 37 19.17 -0.83 10.67
N THR A 38 19.34 -0.27 11.87
CA THR A 38 19.29 -1.05 13.12
C THR A 38 17.89 -1.08 13.71
N THR A 39 17.62 -2.03 14.61
CA THR A 39 16.36 -2.10 15.37
C THR A 39 16.11 -0.79 16.13
N ALA A 40 17.14 -0.25 16.80
CA ALA A 40 17.03 1.04 17.50
C ALA A 40 16.71 2.19 16.53
N GLY A 41 17.36 2.25 15.37
CA GLY A 41 17.07 3.24 14.34
C GLY A 41 15.64 3.14 13.79
N ALA A 42 15.07 1.94 13.75
CA ALA A 42 13.67 1.72 13.39
C ALA A 42 12.71 2.23 14.48
N VAL A 43 13.02 2.03 15.77
CA VAL A 43 12.24 2.56 16.90
C VAL A 43 12.18 4.09 16.86
N TYR A 44 13.33 4.76 16.69
CA TYR A 44 13.35 6.23 16.59
C TYR A 44 12.56 6.75 15.39
N LYS A 45 12.63 6.06 14.24
CA LYS A 45 11.81 6.38 13.07
C LYS A 45 10.32 6.27 13.39
N LEU A 46 9.91 5.19 14.05
CA LEU A 46 8.52 4.93 14.41
C LEU A 46 8.00 5.95 15.43
N ALA A 47 8.82 6.36 16.40
CA ALA A 47 8.45 7.40 17.36
C ALA A 47 8.13 8.72 16.66
N MET A 48 9.01 9.21 15.77
CA MET A 48 8.79 10.46 15.05
C MET A 48 7.60 10.38 14.08
N ASN A 49 7.53 9.31 13.26
CA ASN A 49 6.45 9.16 12.28
C ASN A 49 5.10 8.87 12.95
N GLY A 50 5.11 8.17 14.09
CA GLY A 50 3.92 7.85 14.86
C GLY A 50 3.26 9.11 15.40
N VAL A 51 4.04 10.04 15.95
CA VAL A 51 3.51 11.31 16.47
C VAL A 51 2.92 12.18 15.35
N TYR A 52 3.56 12.26 14.20
CA TYR A 52 2.97 12.94 13.03
C TYR A 52 1.68 12.25 12.53
N GLY A 53 1.60 10.92 12.59
CA GLY A 53 0.37 10.21 12.24
C GLY A 53 -0.76 10.47 13.25
N ASP A 54 -0.42 10.50 14.54
CA ASP A 54 -1.36 10.68 15.64
C ASP A 54 -1.85 12.13 15.78
N SER A 55 -1.15 13.10 15.18
CA SER A 55 -1.63 14.49 15.15
C SER A 55 -2.89 14.70 14.33
N ASN A 56 -3.32 13.72 13.52
CA ASN A 56 -4.63 13.72 12.86
C ASN A 56 -5.63 12.72 13.49
N ASN A 57 -5.29 12.12 14.64
CA ASN A 57 -6.17 11.21 15.36
C ASN A 57 -6.94 11.99 16.43
N ALA A 58 -8.24 12.18 16.25
CA ALA A 58 -9.10 12.93 17.18
C ALA A 58 -9.15 12.35 18.61
N TYR A 59 -8.70 11.11 18.80
CA TYR A 59 -8.65 10.43 20.10
C TYR A 59 -7.23 10.38 20.70
N GLY A 60 -6.23 10.91 20.00
CA GLY A 60 -4.83 10.87 20.39
C GLY A 60 -4.40 12.11 21.19
N PRO A 61 -3.43 12.00 22.11
CA PRO A 61 -2.90 13.14 22.87
C PRO A 61 -2.12 14.14 22.00
N PHE A 62 -1.71 13.73 20.79
CA PHE A 62 -0.99 14.56 19.84
C PHE A 62 -1.89 15.30 18.86
N TYR A 63 -3.22 15.17 18.98
CA TYR A 63 -4.18 15.72 18.03
C TYR A 63 -4.01 17.23 17.82
N ASP A 64 -3.56 17.58 16.61
CA ASP A 64 -3.49 18.92 16.07
C ASP A 64 -3.58 18.83 14.53
N PRO A 65 -4.80 18.95 13.98
CA PRO A 65 -5.00 18.82 12.54
C PRO A 65 -4.34 19.98 11.77
N LYS A 66 -4.18 21.16 12.37
CA LYS A 66 -3.50 22.31 11.76
C LYS A 66 -2.01 22.00 11.58
N TYR A 67 -1.35 21.43 12.58
CA TYR A 67 0.02 20.93 12.47
C TYR A 67 0.13 19.91 11.33
N THR A 68 -0.77 18.92 11.31
CA THR A 68 -0.76 17.87 10.27
C THR A 68 -0.88 18.45 8.87
N MET A 69 -1.85 19.35 8.65
CA MET A 69 -2.08 19.98 7.35
C MET A 69 -0.92 20.89 6.96
N THR A 70 -0.38 21.68 7.89
CA THR A 70 0.76 22.58 7.64
C THR A 70 1.97 21.79 7.13
N VAL A 71 2.33 20.69 7.80
CA VAL A 71 3.45 19.84 7.38
C VAL A 71 3.18 19.18 6.02
N THR A 72 1.96 18.68 5.80
CA THR A 72 1.59 17.93 4.59
C THR A 72 1.54 18.81 3.35
N VAL A 73 0.83 19.93 3.43
CA VAL A 73 0.64 20.87 2.31
C VAL A 73 1.98 21.50 1.94
N ASN A 74 2.77 21.96 2.92
CA ASN A 74 4.10 22.50 2.64
C ASN A 74 5.00 21.44 1.99
N GLY A 75 4.97 20.20 2.46
CA GLY A 75 5.73 19.12 1.83
C GLY A 75 5.38 18.89 0.36
N GLN A 76 4.08 18.89 0.03
CA GLN A 76 3.61 18.74 -1.35
C GLN A 76 4.01 19.94 -2.23
N LEU A 77 3.86 21.17 -1.71
CA LEU A 77 4.23 22.38 -2.45
C LEU A 77 5.74 22.48 -2.66
N MET A 78 6.54 22.13 -1.65
CA MET A 78 8.00 22.09 -1.77
C MET A 78 8.46 21.07 -2.82
N LEU A 79 7.83 19.89 -2.87
CA LEU A 79 8.15 18.89 -3.89
C LEU A 79 7.67 19.29 -5.29
N ALA A 80 6.50 19.93 -5.41
CA ALA A 80 6.02 20.50 -6.67
C ALA A 80 7.00 21.57 -7.19
N MET A 81 7.45 22.47 -6.32
CA MET A 81 8.47 23.46 -6.63
C MET A 81 9.77 22.80 -7.12
N LEU A 82 10.23 21.72 -6.48
CA LEU A 82 11.41 20.97 -6.93
C LEU A 82 11.20 20.44 -8.36
N CYS A 83 10.04 19.85 -8.63
CA CYS A 83 9.72 19.31 -9.96
C CYS A 83 9.73 20.41 -11.03
N GLU A 84 9.11 21.57 -10.77
CA GLU A 84 9.11 22.71 -11.68
C GLU A 84 10.52 23.24 -11.96
N TRP A 85 11.39 23.28 -10.94
CA TRP A 85 12.76 23.73 -11.10
C TRP A 85 13.59 22.73 -11.91
N LEU A 86 13.44 21.42 -11.64
CA LEU A 86 14.14 20.36 -12.36
C LEU A 86 13.75 20.32 -13.84
N LEU A 87 12.48 20.56 -14.17
CA LEU A 87 12.01 20.58 -15.56
C LEU A 87 12.61 21.71 -16.41
N LYS A 88 13.29 22.69 -15.80
CA LYS A 88 14.06 23.72 -16.53
C LYS A 88 15.42 23.22 -17.02
N VAL A 89 15.90 22.07 -16.52
CA VAL A 89 17.16 21.47 -16.95
C VAL A 89 16.98 20.84 -18.33
N PRO A 90 17.76 21.23 -19.36
CA PRO A 90 17.55 20.77 -20.73
C PRO A 90 17.58 19.23 -20.86
N GLY A 91 16.55 18.66 -21.47
CA GLY A 91 16.47 17.21 -21.71
C GLY A 91 16.20 16.36 -20.47
N LEU A 92 16.02 16.95 -19.29
CA LEU A 92 15.56 16.26 -18.10
C LEU A 92 14.05 15.99 -18.21
N SER A 93 13.63 14.79 -17.84
CA SER A 93 12.21 14.45 -17.72
C SER A 93 11.91 13.75 -16.39
N ILE A 94 10.78 14.08 -15.81
CA ILE A 94 10.29 13.44 -14.58
C ILE A 94 9.54 12.17 -14.96
N VAL A 95 9.89 11.05 -14.32
CA VAL A 95 9.31 9.73 -14.56
C VAL A 95 8.18 9.46 -13.57
N GLN A 96 8.41 9.77 -12.30
CA GLN A 96 7.41 9.64 -11.24
C GLN A 96 7.72 10.62 -10.10
N SER A 97 6.69 11.06 -9.41
CA SER A 97 6.79 11.81 -8.15
C SER A 97 5.85 11.16 -7.15
N ASN A 98 6.31 10.96 -5.92
CA ASN A 98 5.48 10.46 -4.82
C ASN A 98 5.48 11.49 -3.68
N THR A 99 5.11 11.06 -2.47
CA THR A 99 4.98 11.94 -1.31
C THR A 99 6.28 12.60 -0.86
N ASP A 100 7.43 11.97 -1.09
CA ASP A 100 8.70 12.36 -0.48
C ASP A 100 9.91 12.29 -1.41
N GLY A 101 9.68 12.12 -2.72
CA GLY A 101 10.75 12.05 -3.70
C GLY A 101 10.28 12.14 -5.14
N VAL A 102 11.24 12.44 -6.01
CA VAL A 102 11.08 12.52 -7.46
C VAL A 102 12.08 11.58 -8.13
N THR A 103 11.63 10.86 -9.15
CA THR A 103 12.48 10.06 -10.04
C THR A 103 12.47 10.70 -11.42
N MET A 104 13.64 10.82 -12.02
CA MET A 104 13.84 11.55 -13.27
C MET A 104 14.87 10.86 -14.16
N MET A 105 14.74 11.06 -15.47
CA MET A 105 15.80 10.79 -16.44
C MET A 105 16.52 12.10 -16.68
N CYS A 106 17.83 12.12 -16.41
CA CYS A 106 18.69 13.28 -16.59
C CYS A 106 19.81 12.93 -17.57
N PRO A 107 20.01 13.70 -18.66
CA PRO A 107 21.18 13.51 -19.52
C PRO A 107 22.48 13.63 -18.72
N HIS A 108 23.44 12.74 -18.95
CA HIS A 108 24.71 12.75 -18.20
C HIS A 108 25.41 14.11 -18.18
N VAL A 109 25.37 14.83 -19.32
CA VAL A 109 25.95 16.17 -19.46
C VAL A 109 25.26 17.26 -18.63
N GLN A 110 24.06 16.98 -18.12
CA GLN A 110 23.25 17.91 -17.30
C GLN A 110 23.24 17.55 -15.82
N MET A 111 23.96 16.49 -15.40
CA MET A 111 23.96 16.04 -14.00
C MET A 111 24.40 17.13 -13.03
N ASP A 112 25.44 17.90 -13.39
CA ASP A 112 25.93 18.97 -12.51
C ASP A 112 24.94 20.13 -12.41
N VAL A 113 24.26 20.48 -13.51
CA VAL A 113 23.20 21.49 -13.51
C VAL A 113 22.02 21.05 -12.66
N MET A 114 21.59 19.79 -12.81
CA MET A 114 20.53 19.19 -11.99
C MET A 114 20.89 19.21 -10.50
N ARG A 115 22.13 18.85 -10.14
CA ARG A 115 22.61 18.89 -8.75
C ARG A 115 22.70 20.31 -8.20
N GLN A 116 23.06 21.30 -9.01
CA GLN A 116 23.02 22.71 -8.61
C GLN A 116 21.59 23.16 -8.29
N VAL A 117 20.60 22.80 -9.14
CA VAL A 117 19.18 23.07 -8.87
C VAL A 117 18.73 22.41 -7.56
N CYS A 118 19.11 21.15 -7.34
CA CYS A 118 18.83 20.46 -6.08
C CYS A 118 19.45 21.20 -4.88
N LYS A 119 20.71 21.62 -4.97
CA LYS A 119 21.41 22.35 -3.89
C LYS A 119 20.77 23.71 -3.58
N GLN A 120 20.30 24.43 -4.61
CA GLN A 120 19.55 25.67 -4.42
C GLN A 120 18.22 25.42 -3.70
N TRP A 121 17.52 24.34 -4.06
CA TRP A 121 16.28 23.96 -3.41
C TRP A 121 16.49 23.52 -1.95
N GLU A 122 17.56 22.75 -1.68
CA GLU A 122 17.95 22.35 -0.31
C GLU A 122 18.27 23.59 0.55
N ALA A 123 19.00 24.56 0.00
CA ALA A 123 19.32 25.81 0.70
C ALA A 123 18.07 26.64 1.04
N LEU A 124 17.10 26.69 0.12
CA LEU A 124 15.84 27.42 0.34
C LEU A 124 14.94 26.74 1.38
N THR A 125 14.78 25.42 1.27
CA THR A 125 13.84 24.65 2.10
C THR A 125 14.45 24.16 3.42
N LYS A 126 15.78 24.21 3.53
CA LYS A 126 16.58 23.62 4.62
C LYS A 126 16.41 22.10 4.74
N LEU A 127 15.90 21.46 3.70
CA LEU A 127 15.78 20.00 3.60
C LEU A 127 16.99 19.44 2.87
N GLU A 128 17.31 18.18 3.14
CA GLU A 128 18.36 17.44 2.45
C GLU A 128 17.75 16.41 1.51
N LEU A 129 18.25 16.35 0.28
CA LEU A 129 17.90 15.38 -0.75
C LEU A 129 18.94 14.24 -0.75
N GLU A 130 18.45 13.01 -0.86
CA GLU A 130 19.29 11.83 -1.05
C GLU A 130 19.27 11.44 -2.55
N GLU A 131 20.45 11.32 -3.18
CA GLU A 131 20.58 10.88 -4.58
C GLU A 131 20.84 9.37 -4.64
N VAL A 132 20.11 8.67 -5.52
CA VAL A 132 20.36 7.27 -5.87
C VAL A 132 20.28 7.13 -7.39
N LEU A 133 21.34 6.59 -7.99
CA LEU A 133 21.39 6.30 -9.42
C LEU A 133 20.93 4.86 -9.69
N TYR A 134 20.01 4.72 -10.65
CA TYR A 134 19.50 3.43 -11.09
C TYR A 134 19.98 3.13 -12.50
N GLU A 135 20.42 1.89 -12.72
CA GLU A 135 20.75 1.36 -14.04
C GLU A 135 19.47 1.06 -14.83
N ARG A 136 18.47 0.50 -14.14
CA ARG A 136 17.19 0.11 -14.74
C ARG A 136 16.05 0.36 -13.76
N MET A 137 14.92 0.80 -14.27
CA MET A 137 13.66 0.84 -13.51
C MET A 137 12.52 0.26 -14.34
N ALA A 138 11.84 -0.75 -13.82
CA ALA A 138 10.61 -1.28 -14.38
C ALA A 138 9.42 -0.75 -13.57
N ILE A 139 8.56 0.06 -14.18
CA ILE A 139 7.51 0.81 -13.49
C ILE A 139 6.15 0.42 -14.05
N ARG A 140 5.23 0.00 -13.18
CA ARG A 140 3.81 -0.15 -13.51
C ARG A 140 3.04 1.12 -13.15
N ASP A 141 3.28 1.61 -11.93
CA ASP A 141 2.70 2.83 -11.38
C ASP A 141 3.56 3.34 -10.21
N VAL A 142 3.23 4.50 -9.65
CA VAL A 142 4.04 5.20 -8.61
C VAL A 142 4.33 4.37 -7.35
N ASN A 143 3.49 3.37 -7.04
CA ASN A 143 3.65 2.52 -5.87
C ASN A 143 4.15 1.11 -6.21
N ASN A 144 4.32 0.80 -7.50
CA ASN A 144 4.61 -0.54 -7.99
C ASN A 144 5.72 -0.46 -9.05
N TYR A 145 6.96 -0.68 -8.61
CA TYR A 145 8.15 -0.68 -9.45
C TYR A 145 9.27 -1.58 -8.92
N ILE A 146 10.20 -1.92 -9.80
CA ILE A 146 11.51 -2.51 -9.49
C ILE A 146 12.58 -1.49 -9.91
N ALA A 147 13.46 -1.13 -8.99
CA ALA A 147 14.56 -0.21 -9.26
C ALA A 147 15.90 -0.90 -9.00
N VAL A 148 16.69 -1.06 -10.06
CA VAL A 148 17.99 -1.73 -10.03
C VAL A 148 19.07 -0.66 -9.89
N PRO A 149 19.70 -0.53 -8.72
CA PRO A 149 20.77 0.45 -8.52
C PRO A 149 22.05 -0.01 -9.23
N TYR A 150 22.97 0.92 -9.51
CA TYR A 150 24.32 0.56 -9.97
C TYR A 150 25.12 -0.24 -8.93
N LYS A 151 24.74 -0.17 -7.65
CA LYS A 151 25.38 -0.88 -6.54
C LYS A 151 24.34 -1.34 -5.53
N GLY A 152 24.39 -2.62 -5.16
CA GLY A 152 23.50 -3.25 -4.19
C GLY A 152 22.31 -3.95 -4.83
N ASP A 153 21.36 -4.35 -3.99
CA ASP A 153 20.23 -5.17 -4.42
C ASP A 153 19.09 -4.35 -5.05
N PRO A 154 18.32 -4.93 -5.99
CA PRO A 154 17.12 -4.31 -6.52
C PRO A 154 16.12 -3.94 -5.43
N LYS A 155 15.61 -2.71 -5.50
CA LYS A 155 14.54 -2.22 -4.65
C LYS A 155 13.20 -2.60 -5.27
N ARG A 156 12.38 -3.30 -4.50
CA ARG A 156 11.05 -3.77 -4.92
C ARG A 156 9.98 -2.97 -4.18
N LYS A 157 8.91 -2.59 -4.88
CA LYS A 157 7.78 -1.88 -4.28
C LYS A 157 6.44 -2.40 -4.77
N GLY A 158 5.48 -2.40 -3.85
CA GLY A 158 4.11 -2.81 -4.09
C GLY A 158 4.02 -4.26 -4.57
N ALA A 159 3.45 -4.44 -5.76
CA ALA A 159 3.18 -5.71 -6.42
C ALA A 159 4.42 -6.49 -6.83
N TYR A 160 5.63 -5.91 -6.69
CA TYR A 160 6.89 -6.59 -6.94
C TYR A 160 7.64 -6.98 -5.66
N GLU A 161 7.13 -6.62 -4.47
CA GLU A 161 7.74 -7.02 -3.20
C GLU A 161 7.51 -8.51 -2.94
N TYR A 162 8.53 -9.18 -2.45
CA TYR A 162 8.44 -10.57 -1.97
C TYR A 162 9.33 -10.83 -0.75
N ASN A 163 10.05 -9.83 -0.27
CA ASN A 163 10.80 -9.88 0.99
C ASN A 163 9.93 -9.36 2.12
N TYR A 164 9.00 -10.20 2.55
CA TYR A 164 8.03 -9.86 3.59
C TYR A 164 8.56 -10.12 5.00
N GLN A 165 8.19 -9.23 5.93
CA GLN A 165 8.34 -9.48 7.37
C GLN A 165 7.24 -10.42 7.87
N TYR A 166 7.47 -11.08 9.01
CA TYR A 166 6.55 -12.09 9.58
C TYR A 166 5.10 -11.62 9.77
N HIS A 167 4.87 -10.31 9.97
CA HIS A 167 3.53 -9.76 10.16
C HIS A 167 2.80 -9.41 8.85
N GLN A 168 3.48 -9.49 7.70
CA GLN A 168 2.94 -9.17 6.38
C GLN A 168 2.33 -10.43 5.72
N ASP A 169 1.81 -10.27 4.50
CA ASP A 169 1.16 -11.36 3.75
C ASP A 169 2.04 -11.87 2.60
N PRO A 170 2.79 -12.97 2.79
CA PRO A 170 3.66 -13.55 1.74
C PRO A 170 2.86 -14.42 0.76
N SER A 171 1.75 -13.91 0.24
CA SER A 171 0.88 -14.64 -0.68
C SER A 171 1.35 -14.51 -2.14
N ALA A 172 1.35 -15.63 -2.86
CA ALA A 172 1.67 -15.70 -4.29
C ALA A 172 3.01 -15.03 -4.68
N MET A 173 4.06 -15.21 -3.86
CA MET A 173 5.40 -14.64 -4.09
C MET A 173 6.02 -15.08 -5.41
N ILE A 174 5.58 -16.20 -5.97
CA ILE A 174 6.00 -16.63 -7.30
C ILE A 174 5.72 -15.58 -8.39
N ALA A 175 4.61 -14.83 -8.28
CA ALA A 175 4.25 -13.81 -9.26
C ALA A 175 5.23 -12.62 -9.31
N PRO A 176 5.52 -11.92 -8.19
CA PRO A 176 6.51 -10.86 -8.19
C PRO A 176 7.94 -11.36 -8.50
N MET A 177 8.31 -12.57 -8.07
CA MET A 177 9.59 -13.18 -8.43
C MET A 177 9.73 -13.41 -9.94
N ALA A 178 8.71 -13.99 -10.57
CA ALA A 178 8.71 -14.23 -12.02
C ALA A 178 8.69 -12.92 -12.82
N ALA A 179 7.97 -11.90 -12.33
CA ALA A 179 7.96 -10.59 -12.95
C ALA A 179 9.34 -9.92 -12.90
N GLU A 180 10.06 -10.00 -11.78
CA GLU A 180 11.44 -9.52 -11.72
C GLU A 180 12.37 -10.33 -12.64
N ALA A 181 12.24 -11.66 -12.63
CA ALA A 181 13.02 -12.54 -13.50
C ALA A 181 12.94 -12.13 -14.98
N ALA A 182 11.75 -11.75 -15.43
CA ALA A 182 11.53 -11.26 -16.79
C ALA A 182 11.99 -9.81 -17.02
N LEU A 183 11.59 -8.89 -16.14
CA LEU A 183 11.81 -7.44 -16.34
C LEU A 183 13.26 -7.00 -16.10
N VAL A 184 13.98 -7.69 -15.22
CA VAL A 184 15.35 -7.33 -14.84
C VAL A 184 16.38 -8.25 -15.49
N TYR A 185 16.09 -9.56 -15.54
CA TYR A 185 17.07 -10.56 -15.97
C TYR A 185 16.71 -11.25 -17.29
N ASP A 186 15.69 -10.75 -18.00
CA ASP A 186 15.28 -11.22 -19.33
C ASP A 186 15.00 -12.74 -19.39
N ARG A 187 14.51 -13.32 -18.27
CA ARG A 187 14.14 -14.75 -18.18
C ARG A 187 12.69 -14.98 -18.59
N ASP A 188 12.42 -16.07 -19.29
CA ASP A 188 11.05 -16.47 -19.64
C ASP A 188 10.21 -16.78 -18.39
N ILE A 189 9.04 -16.14 -18.30
CA ILE A 189 8.11 -16.25 -17.17
C ILE A 189 7.62 -17.68 -17.00
N ARG A 190 7.27 -18.36 -18.11
CA ARG A 190 6.72 -19.73 -18.04
C ARG A 190 7.78 -20.69 -17.51
N THR A 191 8.99 -20.62 -18.03
CA THR A 191 10.12 -21.44 -17.61
C THR A 191 10.46 -21.19 -16.14
N PHE A 192 10.47 -19.92 -15.71
CA PHE A 192 10.70 -19.57 -14.31
C PHE A 192 9.65 -20.20 -13.38
N ILE A 193 8.36 -20.03 -13.69
CA ILE A 193 7.27 -20.54 -12.85
C ILE A 193 7.25 -22.07 -12.83
N THR A 194 7.39 -22.73 -13.98
CA THR A 194 7.30 -24.20 -14.08
C THR A 194 8.53 -24.92 -13.53
N GLY A 195 9.70 -24.27 -13.51
CA GLY A 195 10.91 -24.79 -12.89
C GLY A 195 11.08 -24.43 -11.41
N HIS A 196 10.11 -23.72 -10.80
CA HIS A 196 10.23 -23.24 -9.42
C HIS A 196 9.89 -24.33 -8.41
N ASN A 197 10.85 -24.66 -7.54
CA ASN A 197 10.75 -25.83 -6.66
C ASN A 197 10.17 -25.55 -5.27
N ASN A 198 10.06 -24.28 -4.86
CA ASN A 198 9.56 -23.95 -3.53
C ASN A 198 8.03 -23.81 -3.54
N PRO A 199 7.27 -24.78 -2.98
CA PRO A 199 5.81 -24.74 -3.01
C PRO A 199 5.22 -23.59 -2.16
N PHE A 200 5.97 -23.10 -1.16
CA PHE A 200 5.49 -22.01 -0.29
C PHE A 200 5.33 -20.68 -1.04
N ASP A 201 6.05 -20.49 -2.15
CA ASP A 201 5.98 -19.27 -2.95
C ASP A 201 4.68 -19.22 -3.79
N PHE A 202 4.03 -20.36 -3.98
CA PHE A 202 2.72 -20.49 -4.64
C PHE A 202 1.54 -20.36 -3.68
N MET A 203 1.79 -20.39 -2.37
CA MET A 203 0.72 -20.37 -1.38
C MET A 203 0.09 -18.98 -1.25
N LEU A 204 -1.21 -18.98 -0.98
CA LEU A 204 -2.08 -17.85 -0.68
C LEU A 204 -2.52 -17.92 0.79
N ARG A 205 -2.98 -16.81 1.35
CA ARG A 205 -3.51 -16.72 2.72
C ARG A 205 -5.02 -16.49 2.71
N GLY A 206 -5.76 -17.39 3.34
CA GLY A 206 -7.15 -17.20 3.73
C GLY A 206 -7.19 -16.65 5.15
N LYS A 207 -7.84 -15.50 5.35
CA LYS A 207 -8.07 -14.92 6.69
C LYS A 207 -9.52 -14.49 6.84
N VAL A 208 -10.14 -14.87 7.96
CA VAL A 208 -11.47 -14.43 8.40
C VAL A 208 -11.43 -13.97 9.87
N PRO A 209 -12.29 -13.03 10.28
CA PRO A 209 -12.36 -12.59 11.68
C PRO A 209 -12.92 -13.68 12.60
N ARG A 210 -12.78 -13.52 13.92
CA ARG A 210 -13.26 -14.50 14.93
C ARG A 210 -14.75 -14.82 14.82
N ALA A 211 -15.57 -13.85 14.40
CA ALA A 211 -17.01 -14.04 14.24
C ALA A 211 -17.38 -14.85 12.98
N SER A 212 -16.41 -15.19 12.14
CA SER A 212 -16.60 -15.90 10.87
C SER A 212 -15.88 -17.25 10.91
N THR A 213 -16.32 -18.17 10.04
CA THR A 213 -15.71 -19.50 9.90
C THR A 213 -15.13 -19.65 8.50
N LEU A 214 -13.92 -20.18 8.40
CA LEU A 214 -13.33 -20.59 7.13
C LEU A 214 -13.53 -22.09 6.96
N VAL A 215 -14.04 -22.52 5.81
CA VAL A 215 -14.35 -23.94 5.56
C VAL A 215 -13.81 -24.38 4.21
N MET A 216 -13.33 -25.62 4.14
CA MET A 216 -13.09 -26.33 2.89
C MET A 216 -14.36 -27.10 2.53
N ARG A 217 -14.82 -26.97 1.28
CA ARG A 217 -16.05 -27.61 0.77
C ARG A 217 -15.75 -28.44 -0.47
N TRP A 218 -16.31 -29.65 -0.52
CA TRP A 218 -16.28 -30.54 -1.68
C TRP A 218 -17.72 -30.84 -2.11
N PRO A 219 -18.28 -30.06 -3.06
CA PRO A 219 -19.66 -30.20 -3.51
C PRO A 219 -19.98 -31.61 -4.02
N GLU A 220 -19.07 -32.20 -4.80
CA GLU A 220 -19.18 -33.57 -5.32
C GLU A 220 -19.37 -34.65 -4.25
N TRP A 221 -18.94 -34.40 -3.01
CA TRP A 221 -19.08 -35.34 -1.89
C TRP A 221 -20.06 -34.87 -0.81
N GLY A 222 -20.70 -33.71 -1.00
CA GLY A 222 -21.52 -33.07 0.04
C GLY A 222 -20.76 -32.81 1.34
N ALA A 223 -19.43 -32.73 1.29
CA ALA A 223 -18.57 -32.66 2.47
C ALA A 223 -18.12 -31.23 2.74
N GLU A 224 -18.07 -30.87 4.02
CA GLU A 224 -17.54 -29.59 4.48
C GLU A 224 -16.72 -29.78 5.76
N GLN A 225 -15.55 -29.13 5.81
CA GLN A 225 -14.64 -29.20 6.94
C GLN A 225 -14.20 -27.79 7.35
N PRO A 226 -14.44 -27.38 8.60
CA PRO A 226 -13.84 -26.15 9.15
C PRO A 226 -12.31 -26.23 9.15
N VAL A 227 -11.68 -25.12 8.79
CA VAL A 227 -10.23 -24.94 8.87
C VAL A 227 -9.90 -23.74 9.75
N GLN A 228 -8.62 -23.56 10.07
CA GLN A 228 -8.19 -22.41 10.87
C GLN A 228 -8.58 -21.10 10.19
N ASN A 229 -9.06 -20.13 10.97
CA ASN A 229 -9.47 -18.81 10.45
C ASN A 229 -8.34 -18.03 9.78
N THR A 230 -7.08 -18.42 10.01
CA THR A 230 -5.93 -18.04 9.19
C THR A 230 -5.30 -19.32 8.66
N THR A 231 -5.42 -19.56 7.36
CA THR A 231 -4.93 -20.78 6.69
C THR A 231 -4.13 -20.40 5.46
N ARG A 232 -3.02 -21.09 5.22
CA ARG A 232 -2.27 -21.05 3.95
C ARG A 232 -2.80 -22.15 3.03
N TYR A 233 -3.03 -21.83 1.77
CA TYR A 233 -3.56 -22.76 0.78
C TYR A 233 -2.89 -22.53 -0.57
N PHE A 234 -2.96 -23.48 -1.49
CA PHE A 234 -2.54 -23.31 -2.89
C PHE A 234 -3.69 -23.70 -3.81
N ILE A 235 -3.64 -23.24 -5.06
CA ILE A 235 -4.67 -23.58 -6.05
C ILE A 235 -4.37 -24.96 -6.64
N SER A 236 -5.30 -25.90 -6.48
CA SER A 236 -5.21 -27.26 -7.00
C SER A 236 -6.37 -27.56 -7.94
N ARG A 237 -6.17 -28.51 -8.87
CA ARG A 237 -7.22 -29.05 -9.73
C ARG A 237 -8.07 -30.12 -9.06
N SER A 238 -7.61 -30.67 -7.93
CA SER A 238 -8.26 -31.77 -7.20
C SER A 238 -8.61 -31.40 -5.75
N GLY A 239 -8.40 -30.15 -5.36
CA GLY A 239 -8.72 -29.66 -4.02
C GLY A 239 -10.19 -29.25 -3.88
N GLY A 240 -10.61 -28.96 -2.65
CA GLY A 240 -11.92 -28.37 -2.36
C GLY A 240 -11.93 -26.84 -2.50
N TYR A 241 -13.11 -26.26 -2.39
CA TYR A 241 -13.33 -24.82 -2.39
C TYR A 241 -13.12 -24.25 -0.98
N LEU A 242 -12.28 -23.22 -0.87
CA LEU A 242 -12.11 -22.48 0.38
C LEU A 242 -13.17 -21.38 0.49
N ILE A 243 -14.14 -21.56 1.39
CA ILE A 243 -15.31 -20.69 1.53
C ILE A 243 -15.26 -19.91 2.84
N LYS A 244 -15.54 -18.60 2.76
CA LYS A 244 -15.71 -17.73 3.93
C LYS A 244 -17.18 -17.68 4.34
N LYS A 245 -17.50 -18.23 5.50
CA LYS A 245 -18.84 -18.10 6.13
C LYS A 245 -18.81 -16.95 7.13
N MET A 246 -19.45 -15.84 6.78
CA MET A 246 -19.53 -14.66 7.63
C MET A 246 -20.93 -14.57 8.26
N PRO A 247 -21.03 -14.05 9.49
CA PRO A 247 -22.34 -13.78 10.08
C PRO A 247 -23.05 -12.71 9.25
N PRO A 248 -24.39 -12.75 9.19
CA PRO A 248 -25.15 -11.72 8.51
C PRO A 248 -24.84 -10.35 9.11
N LYS A 249 -24.78 -9.32 8.27
CA LYS A 249 -24.67 -7.93 8.69
C LYS A 249 -26.00 -7.24 8.42
N GLY A 250 -26.53 -6.54 9.41
CA GLY A 250 -27.81 -5.83 9.30
C GLY A 250 -28.87 -6.45 10.20
N GLN A 251 -30.09 -5.93 10.08
CA GLN A 251 -31.23 -6.45 10.83
C GLN A 251 -31.57 -7.86 10.32
N VAL A 252 -31.81 -8.78 11.25
CA VAL A 252 -32.17 -10.17 10.92
C VAL A 252 -33.42 -10.15 10.03
N GLY A 253 -33.36 -10.89 8.93
CA GLY A 253 -34.42 -10.94 7.94
C GLY A 253 -34.38 -9.86 6.87
N THR A 254 -33.34 -9.01 6.82
CA THR A 254 -33.13 -8.06 5.71
C THR A 254 -32.02 -8.53 4.78
N TYR A 255 -32.15 -8.32 3.47
CA TYR A 255 -31.15 -8.74 2.48
C TYR A 255 -30.51 -7.56 1.77
N LYS A 256 -29.24 -7.71 1.40
CA LYS A 256 -28.49 -6.66 0.70
C LYS A 256 -28.35 -6.98 -0.78
N ARG A 257 -28.59 -6.00 -1.65
CA ARG A 257 -28.29 -6.07 -3.08
C ARG A 257 -26.84 -6.50 -3.32
N LYS A 258 -26.61 -7.46 -4.23
CA LYS A 258 -25.24 -7.87 -4.59
C LYS A 258 -24.47 -6.70 -5.18
N ASN A 259 -23.18 -6.63 -4.85
CA ASN A 259 -22.29 -5.62 -5.40
C ASN A 259 -22.13 -5.80 -6.91
N LYS A 260 -21.98 -4.69 -7.64
CA LYS A 260 -21.72 -4.64 -9.11
C LYS A 260 -22.88 -5.11 -10.01
N LEU A 261 -24.10 -5.25 -9.49
CA LEU A 261 -25.28 -5.37 -10.35
C LEU A 261 -25.60 -4.02 -10.99
N THR A 262 -25.97 -3.99 -12.26
CA THR A 262 -26.55 -2.80 -12.89
C THR A 262 -27.94 -2.54 -12.32
N ASP A 263 -28.35 -1.27 -12.25
CA ASP A 263 -29.69 -0.90 -11.77
C ASP A 263 -30.77 -1.53 -12.64
N GLU A 264 -30.55 -1.56 -13.96
CA GLU A 264 -31.47 -2.14 -14.92
C GLU A 264 -31.76 -3.63 -14.64
N TYR A 265 -30.72 -4.44 -14.41
CA TYR A 265 -30.88 -5.86 -14.09
C TYR A 265 -31.51 -6.07 -12.71
N TYR A 266 -31.15 -5.24 -11.73
CA TYR A 266 -31.76 -5.30 -10.41
C TYR A 266 -33.28 -5.06 -10.45
N TYR A 267 -33.70 -3.99 -11.13
CA TYR A 267 -35.11 -3.65 -11.25
C TYR A 267 -35.88 -4.58 -12.19
N SER A 268 -35.24 -5.17 -13.21
CA SER A 268 -35.91 -6.18 -14.07
C SER A 268 -36.30 -7.41 -13.27
N VAL A 269 -35.40 -7.89 -12.39
CA VAL A 269 -35.67 -9.02 -11.51
C VAL A 269 -36.74 -8.67 -10.46
N LEU A 270 -36.71 -7.47 -9.87
CA LEU A 270 -37.76 -7.03 -8.95
C LEU A 270 -39.15 -6.99 -9.60
N ARG A 271 -39.25 -6.47 -10.84
CA ARG A 271 -40.51 -6.46 -11.60
C ARG A 271 -41.02 -7.88 -11.88
N GLU A 272 -40.10 -8.80 -12.20
CA GLU A 272 -40.43 -10.21 -12.42
C GLU A 272 -41.03 -10.86 -11.15
N ILE A 273 -40.44 -10.58 -9.98
CA ILE A 273 -40.92 -11.10 -8.69
C ILE A 273 -42.31 -10.53 -8.35
N GLN A 274 -42.51 -9.23 -8.57
CA GLN A 274 -43.80 -8.57 -8.35
C GLN A 274 -44.90 -9.11 -9.28
N ALA A 275 -44.58 -9.39 -10.55
CA ALA A 275 -45.52 -9.93 -11.52
C ALA A 275 -45.96 -11.38 -11.21
N LYS A 276 -45.13 -12.14 -10.49
CA LYS A 276 -45.40 -13.55 -10.12
C LYS A 276 -46.20 -13.73 -8.83
N GLY A 277 -46.80 -12.65 -8.29
CA GLY A 277 -47.64 -12.74 -7.10
C GLY A 277 -46.89 -12.60 -5.77
N GLY A 278 -45.62 -12.20 -5.80
CA GLY A 278 -44.84 -11.76 -4.64
C GLY A 278 -44.69 -12.79 -3.53
N GLU A 279 -43.64 -13.61 -3.57
CA GLU A 279 -43.22 -14.37 -2.38
C GLU A 279 -41.71 -14.42 -2.18
N ARG A 280 -41.35 -14.55 -0.88
CA ARG A 280 -40.09 -14.22 -0.18
C ARG A 280 -39.88 -12.71 -0.02
N MET A 281 -40.70 -12.07 0.79
CA MET A 281 -40.35 -10.74 1.31
C MET A 281 -39.44 -10.86 2.52
N ASP A 282 -38.55 -9.90 2.63
CA ASP A 282 -37.69 -9.69 3.78
C ASP A 282 -38.45 -8.93 4.90
N ALA A 283 -37.86 -8.79 6.08
CA ALA A 283 -38.47 -8.14 7.23
C ALA A 283 -38.76 -6.64 7.03
N ALA A 284 -38.22 -6.02 5.97
CA ALA A 284 -38.50 -4.65 5.56
C ALA A 284 -39.50 -4.57 4.39
N GLY A 285 -40.10 -5.70 3.97
CA GLY A 285 -41.03 -5.77 2.85
C GLY A 285 -40.35 -5.80 1.48
N THR A 286 -39.04 -6.03 1.41
CA THR A 286 -38.29 -6.11 0.16
C THR A 286 -38.36 -7.52 -0.42
N PRO A 287 -38.76 -7.71 -1.69
CA PRO A 287 -38.72 -9.02 -2.32
C PRO A 287 -37.28 -9.57 -2.43
N TYR A 288 -37.07 -10.80 -1.98
CA TYR A 288 -35.81 -11.53 -1.96
C TYR A 288 -35.70 -12.47 -3.16
N ASP A 289 -34.52 -12.47 -3.78
CA ASP A 289 -34.14 -13.39 -4.86
C ASP A 289 -32.62 -13.52 -4.89
N GLU A 290 -32.14 -14.76 -4.89
CA GLU A 290 -30.72 -15.11 -4.90
C GLU A 290 -29.95 -14.56 -6.10
N ARG A 291 -30.62 -14.14 -7.19
CA ARG A 291 -30.00 -13.48 -8.35
C ARG A 291 -29.52 -12.07 -8.01
N ILE A 292 -30.24 -11.35 -7.15
CA ILE A 292 -30.02 -9.93 -6.87
C ILE A 292 -29.64 -9.60 -5.43
N HIS A 293 -29.84 -10.54 -4.50
CA HIS A 293 -29.53 -10.37 -3.08
C HIS A 293 -28.48 -11.38 -2.59
N ASN A 294 -27.72 -10.99 -1.56
CA ASN A 294 -26.79 -11.83 -0.78
C ASN A 294 -27.34 -12.08 0.62
#